data_AF-A0A3L7U4X5-F1
#
_entry.id   AF-A0A3L7U4X5-F1
#
_cell.length_a   1.000
_cell.length_b   1.000
_cell.length_c   1.000
_cell.angle_alpha   90.00
_cell.angle_beta   90.00
_cell.angle_gamma   90.00
#
_symmetry.space_group_name_H-M   'P 1'
#
loop_
_entity.id
_entity.type
_entity.pdbx_description
1 polymer ?
#
loop_
_entity_poly.entity_id
_entity_poly.type
_entity_poly.pdbx_seq_one_letter_code
_entity_poly.pdbx_strand_id
1 'polypeptide(L)'
;MSHTAHDPFAARTALATPLGQMHYYSLSALKKFGDVDRLPYSIKVLLESVLRNVDGRVYTQEHVKAIAASDPKRQSDEEIPFMPGRVVLQDFTGVPCVVDLAAMRGAMQRMGGDPKRVNPLVPCDLVIDHSVQVDAYASGVALTINSEKEFERNMERYEFLKWGQGAFKNFRVVPPGTGIVHQVNLEYLAKVVWEKDGVLYPDSLVGTD
;
A
#
# COMPACT_ATOMS: atom_id res chain seq x y z
N MET A 1 21.80 8.81 7.09
CA MET A 1 21.86 8.85 8.57
C MET A 1 20.96 7.72 9.06
N SER A 2 21.48 6.82 9.88
CA SER A 2 20.71 5.72 10.47
C SER A 2 19.52 6.31 11.23
N HIS A 3 18.30 6.18 10.70
CA HIS A 3 17.10 6.42 11.49
C HIS A 3 17.08 5.37 12.60
N THR A 4 17.59 5.71 13.78
CA THR A 4 17.26 4.97 14.99
C THR A 4 15.75 5.00 15.10
N ALA A 5 15.13 3.84 14.89
CA ALA A 5 13.68 3.70 14.95
C ALA A 5 13.22 4.22 16.32
N HIS A 6 12.33 5.22 16.29
CA HIS A 6 11.73 5.75 17.50
C HIS A 6 10.79 4.68 18.08
N ASP A 7 11.24 3.99 19.13
CA ASP A 7 10.53 2.89 19.78
C ASP A 7 10.22 3.23 21.26
N PRO A 8 9.25 4.12 21.52
CA PRO A 8 8.95 4.60 22.86
C PRO A 8 8.33 3.51 23.76
N PHE A 9 7.92 2.39 23.17
CA PHE A 9 7.31 1.26 23.89
C PHE A 9 8.28 0.11 24.13
N ALA A 10 9.53 0.20 23.64
CA ALA A 10 10.50 -0.90 23.61
C ALA A 10 9.88 -2.19 23.01
N ALA A 11 9.09 -2.01 21.95
CA ALA A 11 8.33 -3.09 21.31
C ALA A 11 9.14 -3.82 20.23
N ARG A 12 10.22 -3.22 19.72
CA ARG A 12 11.06 -3.81 18.67
C ARG A 12 11.75 -5.06 19.19
N THR A 13 11.30 -6.21 18.72
CA THR A 13 11.71 -7.54 19.15
C THR A 13 12.42 -8.26 18.01
N ALA A 14 13.54 -8.92 18.31
CA ALA A 14 14.25 -9.73 17.32
C ALA A 14 13.52 -11.05 17.06
N LEU A 15 13.52 -11.49 15.81
CA LEU A 15 12.95 -12.75 15.35
C LEU A 15 13.97 -13.46 14.46
N ALA A 16 14.37 -14.67 14.85
CA ALA A 16 15.16 -15.53 13.99
C ALA A 16 14.26 -16.12 12.89
N THR A 17 14.65 -15.94 11.63
CA THR A 17 13.92 -16.45 10.47
C THR A 17 14.87 -17.23 9.55
N PRO A 18 14.35 -18.04 8.61
CA PRO A 18 15.17 -18.66 7.57
C PRO A 18 15.94 -17.66 6.69
N LEU A 19 15.49 -16.38 6.65
CA LEU A 19 16.13 -15.30 5.91
C LEU A 19 17.21 -14.55 6.73
N GLY A 20 17.45 -14.99 7.97
CA GLY A 20 18.35 -14.34 8.92
C GLY A 20 17.62 -13.69 10.10
N GLN A 21 18.36 -12.85 10.84
CA GLN A 21 17.83 -12.13 11.99
C GLN A 21 17.01 -10.92 11.52
N MET A 22 15.71 -10.95 11.81
CA MET A 22 14.77 -9.87 11.51
C MET A 22 14.23 -9.26 12.81
N HIS A 23 13.42 -8.22 12.71
CA HIS A 23 12.75 -7.58 13.84
C HIS A 23 11.26 -7.40 13.54
N TYR A 24 10.45 -7.26 14.58
CA TYR A 24 9.04 -6.88 14.46
C TYR A 24 8.63 -6.08 15.70
N TYR A 25 7.49 -5.39 15.64
CA TYR A 25 6.95 -4.67 16.79
C TYR A 25 5.97 -5.56 17.56
N SER A 26 6.39 -6.05 18.72
CA SER A 26 5.60 -6.98 19.54
C SER A 26 4.48 -6.25 20.27
N LEU A 27 3.23 -6.59 19.95
CA LEU A 27 2.06 -6.06 20.67
C LEU A 27 2.06 -6.43 22.16
N SER A 28 2.83 -7.44 22.58
CA SER A 28 2.95 -7.80 24.00
C SER A 28 3.54 -6.67 24.86
N ALA A 29 4.34 -5.77 24.26
CA ALA A 29 4.85 -4.58 24.95
C ALA A 29 3.72 -3.63 25.41
N LEU A 30 2.53 -3.77 24.85
CA LEU A 30 1.37 -2.93 25.12
C LEU A 30 0.39 -3.51 26.14
N LYS A 31 0.65 -4.71 26.68
CA LYS A 31 -0.23 -5.38 27.68
C LYS A 31 -0.49 -4.55 28.93
N LYS A 32 0.39 -3.61 29.26
CA LYS A 32 0.20 -2.66 30.38
C LYS A 32 -0.82 -1.55 30.10
N PHE A 33 -1.25 -1.37 28.86
CA PHE A 33 -2.22 -0.36 28.45
C PHE A 33 -3.61 -0.94 28.15
N GLY A 34 -3.72 -2.27 27.98
CA GLY A 34 -4.99 -2.94 27.76
C GLY A 34 -4.82 -4.41 27.39
N ASP A 35 -5.94 -5.11 27.25
CA ASP A 35 -5.98 -6.54 26.90
C ASP A 35 -5.82 -6.73 25.38
N VAL A 36 -4.60 -6.54 24.91
CA VAL A 36 -4.25 -6.66 23.48
C VAL A 36 -4.52 -8.06 22.92
N ASP A 37 -4.54 -9.10 23.76
CA ASP A 37 -4.78 -10.47 23.33
C ASP A 37 -6.25 -10.65 22.90
N ARG A 38 -7.18 -9.93 23.55
CA ARG A 38 -8.62 -9.93 23.24
C ARG A 38 -9.03 -9.02 22.08
N LEU A 39 -8.14 -8.16 21.58
CA LEU A 39 -8.44 -7.33 20.42
C LEU A 39 -8.75 -8.19 19.18
N PRO A 40 -9.73 -7.81 18.34
CA PRO A 40 -9.95 -8.44 17.05
C PRO A 40 -8.69 -8.38 16.19
N TYR A 41 -8.45 -9.39 15.35
CA TYR A 41 -7.26 -9.43 14.50
C TYR A 41 -7.12 -8.23 13.56
N SER A 42 -8.24 -7.70 13.05
CA SER A 42 -8.24 -6.46 12.25
C SER A 42 -7.71 -5.25 13.04
N ILE A 43 -8.09 -5.13 14.32
CA ILE A 43 -7.60 -4.07 15.20
C ILE A 43 -6.13 -4.29 15.58
N LYS A 44 -5.67 -5.54 15.68
CA LYS A 44 -4.25 -5.85 15.89
C LYS A 44 -3.37 -5.39 14.72
N VAL A 45 -3.85 -5.51 13.47
CA VAL A 45 -3.14 -4.98 12.28
C VAL A 45 -3.07 -3.46 12.31
N LEU A 46 -4.18 -2.78 12.66
CA LEU A 46 -4.21 -1.33 12.85
C LEU A 46 -3.23 -0.89 13.96
N LEU A 47 -3.26 -1.58 15.10
CA LEU A 47 -2.40 -1.31 16.25
C LEU A 47 -0.91 -1.48 15.90
N GLU A 48 -0.54 -2.53 15.17
CA GLU A 48 0.83 -2.74 14.68
C GLU A 48 1.28 -1.57 13.80
N SER A 49 0.44 -1.16 12.84
CA SER A 49 0.75 -0.05 11.95
C SER A 49 1.01 1.24 12.73
N VAL A 50 0.15 1.57 13.69
CA VAL A 50 0.32 2.80 14.49
C VAL A 50 1.57 2.69 15.38
N LEU A 51 1.78 1.55 16.03
CA LEU A 51 2.93 1.29 16.91
C LEU A 51 4.27 1.42 16.16
N ARG A 52 4.37 0.87 14.95
CA ARG A 52 5.60 0.92 14.16
C ARG A 52 5.89 2.30 13.58
N ASN A 53 4.86 3.11 13.34
CA ASN A 53 5.01 4.42 12.69
C ASN A 53 5.04 5.61 13.66
N VAL A 54 5.10 5.40 14.99
CA VAL A 54 5.08 6.48 15.99
C VAL A 54 6.20 7.51 15.71
N ASP A 55 5.78 8.70 15.30
CA ASP A 55 6.64 9.82 14.93
C ASP A 55 6.44 11.05 15.83
N GLY A 56 5.46 10.99 16.75
CA GLY A 56 5.11 12.08 17.66
C GLY A 56 4.34 13.23 17.01
N ARG A 57 3.93 13.08 15.74
CA ARG A 57 3.18 14.10 15.00
C ARG A 57 1.91 13.53 14.38
N VAL A 58 2.04 12.62 13.41
CA VAL A 58 0.90 11.96 12.77
C VAL A 58 0.51 10.74 13.59
N TYR A 59 1.49 9.97 14.05
CA TYR A 59 1.31 8.78 14.85
C TYR A 59 1.85 9.05 16.25
N THR A 60 0.95 9.18 17.22
CA THR A 60 1.28 9.55 18.60
C THR A 60 1.27 8.32 19.51
N GLN A 61 1.90 8.43 20.68
CA GLN A 61 1.82 7.39 21.69
C GLN A 61 0.39 7.23 22.22
N GLU A 62 -0.38 8.31 22.17
CA GLU A 62 -1.77 8.39 22.59
C GLU A 62 -2.65 7.50 21.70
N HIS A 63 -2.46 7.57 20.37
CA HIS A 63 -3.17 6.67 19.43
C HIS A 63 -2.88 5.19 19.75
N VAL A 64 -1.62 4.83 20.04
CA VAL A 64 -1.25 3.45 20.39
C VAL A 64 -1.98 3.00 21.66
N LYS A 65 -1.97 3.84 22.70
CA LYS A 65 -2.63 3.55 23.98
C LYS A 65 -4.14 3.45 23.82
N ALA A 66 -4.76 4.33 23.03
CA ALA A 66 -6.18 4.36 22.76
C ALA A 66 -6.65 3.05 22.09
N ILE A 67 -5.94 2.60 21.05
CA ILE A 67 -6.27 1.34 20.37
C ILE A 67 -6.02 0.15 21.30
N ALA A 68 -4.91 0.13 22.04
CA ALA A 68 -4.58 -0.94 22.98
C ALA A 68 -5.62 -1.09 24.11
N ALA A 69 -6.20 0.02 24.56
CA ALA A 69 -7.24 0.07 25.59
C ALA A 69 -8.67 -0.04 25.03
N SER A 70 -8.83 -0.14 23.70
CA SER A 70 -10.15 -0.08 23.06
C SER A 70 -11.04 -1.26 23.44
N ASP A 71 -12.33 -0.98 23.68
CA ASP A 71 -13.37 -2.01 23.78
C ASP A 71 -14.02 -2.19 22.39
N PRO A 72 -13.85 -3.34 21.72
CA PRO A 72 -14.42 -3.58 20.38
C PRO A 72 -15.95 -3.49 20.32
N LYS A 73 -16.63 -3.57 21.48
CA LYS A 73 -18.10 -3.46 21.56
C LYS A 73 -18.58 -2.03 21.68
N ARG A 74 -17.68 -1.07 21.88
CA ARG A 74 -18.02 0.33 22.08
C ARG A 74 -17.56 1.13 20.87
N GLN A 75 -18.48 1.95 20.35
CA GLN A 75 -18.11 2.93 19.34
C GLN A 75 -17.22 4.00 19.98
N SER A 76 -16.09 4.28 19.33
CA SER A 76 -15.20 5.38 19.67
C SER A 76 -15.37 6.48 18.63
N ASP A 77 -15.40 7.73 19.09
CA ASP A 77 -15.35 8.92 18.23
C ASP A 77 -13.90 9.35 17.93
N GLU A 78 -12.91 8.61 18.43
CA GLU A 78 -11.50 8.91 18.24
C GLU A 78 -11.04 8.53 16.83
N GLU A 79 -10.51 9.51 16.09
CA GLU A 79 -9.91 9.29 14.78
C GLU A 79 -8.52 8.67 14.92
N ILE A 80 -8.32 7.52 14.27
CA ILE A 80 -7.05 6.80 14.32
C ILE A 80 -6.37 6.85 12.94
N PRO A 81 -5.12 7.34 12.85
CA PRO A 81 -4.37 7.33 11.60
C PRO A 81 -3.97 5.91 11.23
N PHE A 82 -3.86 5.64 9.93
CA PHE A 82 -3.44 4.34 9.44
C PHE A 82 -2.50 4.48 8.24
N MET A 83 -1.32 3.85 8.34
CA MET A 83 -0.37 3.76 7.23
C MET A 83 -0.46 2.35 6.64
N PRO A 84 -1.16 2.16 5.51
CA PRO A 84 -1.18 0.85 4.88
C PRO A 84 0.22 0.43 4.43
N GLY A 85 0.47 -0.87 4.37
CA GLY A 85 1.73 -1.42 3.88
C GLY A 85 1.99 -1.11 2.40
N ARG A 86 0.94 -0.93 1.60
CA ARG A 86 0.97 -0.63 0.16
C ARG A 86 -0.37 -0.05 -0.35
N VAL A 87 -0.40 0.32 -1.62
CA VAL A 87 -1.62 0.72 -2.34
C VAL A 87 -1.78 -0.14 -3.61
N VAL A 88 -3.03 -0.46 -3.96
CA VAL A 88 -3.35 -1.10 -5.25
C VAL A 88 -4.26 -0.19 -6.06
N LEU A 89 -4.03 -0.09 -7.36
CA LEU A 89 -4.83 0.72 -8.27
C LEU A 89 -5.28 -0.13 -9.46
N GLN A 90 -6.40 0.24 -10.06
CA GLN A 90 -6.78 -0.19 -11.40
C GLN A 90 -6.63 0.97 -12.40
N ASP A 91 -6.71 0.74 -13.70
CA ASP A 91 -6.32 1.72 -14.72
C ASP A 91 -7.24 2.95 -14.86
N PHE A 92 -8.53 2.86 -14.55
CA PHE A 92 -9.46 3.99 -14.59
C PHE A 92 -9.23 5.00 -13.47
N THR A 93 -8.90 4.55 -12.27
CA THR A 93 -8.56 5.42 -11.13
C THR A 93 -7.06 5.68 -11.01
N GLY A 94 -6.24 4.78 -11.54
CA GLY A 94 -4.79 4.87 -11.50
C GLY A 94 -4.21 5.88 -12.48
N VAL A 95 -4.79 6.01 -13.69
CA VAL A 95 -4.42 7.08 -14.63
C VAL A 95 -4.56 8.48 -14.00
N PRO A 96 -5.72 8.89 -13.46
CA PRO A 96 -5.84 10.20 -12.82
C PRO A 96 -4.90 10.34 -11.60
N CYS A 97 -4.66 9.28 -10.83
CA CYS A 97 -3.67 9.32 -9.75
C CYS A 97 -2.25 9.65 -10.25
N VAL A 98 -1.81 9.06 -11.37
CA VAL A 98 -0.50 9.35 -11.97
C VAL A 98 -0.47 10.77 -12.56
N VAL A 99 -1.58 11.24 -13.14
CA VAL A 99 -1.74 12.64 -13.57
C VAL A 99 -1.58 13.60 -12.39
N ASP A 100 -2.22 13.32 -11.26
CA ASP A 100 -2.11 14.16 -10.06
C ASP A 100 -0.67 14.18 -9.52
N LEU A 101 0.02 13.04 -9.49
CA LEU A 101 1.44 13.00 -9.13
C LEU A 101 2.31 13.84 -10.08
N ALA A 102 2.04 13.79 -11.38
CA ALA A 102 2.74 14.62 -12.38
C ALA A 102 2.43 16.12 -12.19
N ALA A 103 1.17 16.47 -11.94
CA ALA A 103 0.74 17.84 -11.68
C ALA A 103 1.37 18.40 -10.39
N MET A 104 1.42 17.60 -9.33
CA MET A 104 2.09 17.94 -8.08
C MET A 104 3.60 18.16 -8.27
N ARG A 105 4.27 17.36 -9.11
CA ARG A 105 5.66 17.60 -9.49
C ARG A 105 5.84 18.94 -10.19
N GLY A 106 4.95 19.26 -11.14
CA GLY A 106 4.95 20.56 -11.81
C GLY A 106 4.72 21.72 -10.84
N ALA A 107 3.81 21.57 -9.88
CA ALA A 107 3.56 22.58 -8.84
C ALA A 107 4.78 22.76 -7.92
N MET A 108 5.38 21.67 -7.45
CA MET A 108 6.58 21.69 -6.62
C MET A 108 7.73 22.43 -7.31
N GLN A 109 7.93 22.19 -8.62
CA GLN A 109 8.94 22.89 -9.41
C GLN A 109 8.68 24.40 -9.49
N ARG A 110 7.43 24.80 -9.78
CA ARG A 110 7.04 26.23 -9.86
C ARG A 110 7.25 26.97 -8.54
N MET A 111 7.14 26.27 -7.41
CA MET A 111 7.38 26.81 -6.07
C MET A 111 8.86 26.78 -5.67
N GLY A 112 9.77 26.37 -6.56
CA GLY A 112 11.22 26.28 -6.28
C GLY A 112 11.63 25.08 -5.42
N GLY A 113 10.74 24.11 -5.21
CA GLY A 113 11.03 22.87 -4.50
C GLY A 113 11.56 21.77 -5.41
N ASP A 114 12.04 20.67 -4.81
CA ASP A 114 12.49 19.48 -5.54
C ASP A 114 11.28 18.59 -5.94
N PRO A 115 10.95 18.44 -7.23
CA PRO A 115 9.84 17.60 -7.69
C PRO A 115 10.02 16.13 -7.32
N LYS A 116 11.25 15.64 -7.13
CA LYS A 116 11.50 14.24 -6.77
C LYS A 116 10.98 13.88 -5.39
N ARG A 117 10.68 14.88 -4.54
CA ARG A 117 10.00 14.67 -3.26
C ARG A 117 8.54 14.24 -3.41
N VAL A 118 7.92 14.51 -4.56
CA VAL A 118 6.60 13.97 -4.90
C VAL A 118 6.80 12.56 -5.47
N ASN A 119 6.61 11.58 -4.59
CA ASN A 119 6.75 10.16 -4.89
C ASN A 119 5.90 9.32 -3.92
N PRO A 120 5.38 8.15 -4.34
CA PRO A 120 4.77 7.19 -3.43
C PRO A 120 5.70 6.82 -2.26
N LEU A 121 5.16 6.85 -1.04
CA LEU A 121 5.88 6.52 0.20
C LEU A 121 5.91 5.01 0.47
N VAL A 122 4.89 4.31 -0.01
CA VAL A 122 4.71 2.86 0.08
C VAL A 122 4.67 2.26 -1.34
N PRO A 123 4.89 0.94 -1.49
CA PRO A 123 4.66 0.26 -2.76
C PRO A 123 3.26 0.53 -3.31
N CYS A 124 3.18 0.80 -4.60
CA CYS A 124 1.95 1.01 -5.35
C CYS A 124 1.96 0.11 -6.57
N ASP A 125 0.96 -0.77 -6.67
CA ASP A 125 0.77 -1.67 -7.81
C ASP A 125 -0.48 -1.26 -8.58
N LEU A 126 -0.32 -0.88 -9.85
CA LEU A 126 -1.43 -0.60 -10.76
C LEU A 126 -1.66 -1.79 -11.68
N VAL A 127 -2.88 -2.31 -11.73
CA VAL A 127 -3.28 -3.39 -12.64
C VAL A 127 -4.13 -2.81 -13.77
N ILE A 128 -3.78 -3.14 -15.02
CA ILE A 128 -4.58 -2.77 -16.19
C ILE A 128 -5.56 -3.89 -16.49
N ASP A 129 -6.83 -3.70 -16.16
CA ASP A 129 -7.89 -4.71 -16.27
C ASP A 129 -9.26 -4.17 -16.69
N HIS A 130 -9.49 -2.84 -16.63
CA HIS A 130 -10.75 -2.20 -17.00
C HIS A 130 -10.80 -1.69 -18.46
N SER A 131 -9.78 -1.99 -19.28
CA SER A 131 -9.68 -1.47 -20.65
C SER A 131 -10.15 -2.44 -21.74
N VAL A 132 -10.13 -3.76 -21.48
CA VAL A 132 -10.61 -4.77 -22.44
C VAL A 132 -12.13 -4.75 -22.56
N GLN A 133 -12.63 -4.89 -23.80
CA GLN A 133 -14.05 -5.01 -24.11
C GLN A 133 -14.31 -6.29 -24.90
N VAL A 134 -15.53 -6.81 -24.82
CA VAL A 134 -15.96 -8.01 -25.57
C VAL A 134 -16.46 -7.58 -26.95
N ASP A 135 -15.54 -7.29 -27.86
CA ASP A 135 -15.86 -6.95 -29.27
C ASP A 135 -16.14 -8.20 -30.12
N ALA A 136 -15.46 -9.30 -29.81
CA ALA A 136 -15.65 -10.62 -30.39
C ALA A 136 -15.83 -11.67 -29.28
N TYR A 137 -16.66 -12.69 -29.54
CA TYR A 137 -16.95 -13.79 -28.63
C TYR A 137 -17.20 -15.10 -29.38
N ALA A 138 -17.22 -16.23 -28.66
CA ALA A 138 -17.51 -17.57 -29.19
C ALA A 138 -16.66 -18.01 -30.40
N SER A 139 -15.40 -17.55 -30.47
CA SER A 139 -14.46 -17.87 -31.54
C SER A 139 -13.06 -18.06 -30.99
N GLY A 140 -12.27 -18.97 -31.59
CA GLY A 140 -10.88 -19.22 -31.20
C GLY A 140 -9.96 -18.00 -31.40
N VAL A 141 -10.38 -17.02 -32.20
CA VAL A 141 -9.63 -15.77 -32.42
C VAL A 141 -10.18 -14.58 -31.61
N ALA A 142 -11.20 -14.79 -30.78
CA ALA A 142 -11.87 -13.70 -30.05
C ALA A 142 -10.91 -12.96 -29.10
N LEU A 143 -10.05 -13.68 -28.39
CA LEU A 143 -9.06 -13.07 -27.49
C LEU A 143 -8.12 -12.13 -28.26
N THR A 144 -7.57 -12.58 -29.39
CA THR A 144 -6.69 -11.76 -30.24
C THR A 144 -7.38 -10.48 -30.70
N ILE A 145 -8.61 -10.59 -31.22
CA ILE A 145 -9.37 -9.42 -31.68
C ILE A 145 -9.63 -8.43 -30.55
N ASN A 146 -10.03 -8.91 -29.37
CA ASN A 146 -10.33 -8.06 -28.23
C ASN A 146 -9.05 -7.37 -27.70
N SER A 147 -7.92 -8.08 -27.62
CA SER A 147 -6.64 -7.51 -27.21
C SER A 147 -6.11 -6.48 -28.20
N GLU A 148 -6.19 -6.73 -29.51
CA GLU A 148 -5.77 -5.75 -30.53
C GLU A 148 -6.58 -4.45 -30.43
N LYS A 149 -7.91 -4.57 -30.28
CA LYS A 149 -8.80 -3.42 -30.09
C LYS A 149 -8.57 -2.68 -28.79
N GLU A 150 -8.29 -3.40 -27.71
CA GLU A 150 -7.91 -2.81 -26.42
C GLU A 150 -6.68 -1.91 -26.58
N PHE A 151 -5.61 -2.42 -27.21
CA PHE A 151 -4.39 -1.64 -27.47
C PHE A 151 -4.63 -0.46 -28.41
N GLU A 152 -5.39 -0.65 -29.49
CA GLU A 152 -5.74 0.41 -30.43
C GLU A 152 -6.41 1.60 -29.71
N ARG A 153 -7.37 1.31 -28.82
CA ARG A 153 -8.17 2.32 -28.12
C ARG A 153 -7.45 2.99 -26.95
N ASN A 154 -6.48 2.32 -26.34
CA ASN A 154 -5.90 2.75 -25.06
C ASN A 154 -4.39 3.06 -25.13
N MET A 155 -3.80 3.14 -26.32
CA MET A 155 -2.35 3.33 -26.52
C MET A 155 -1.78 4.49 -25.68
N GLU A 156 -2.38 5.68 -25.74
CA GLU A 156 -1.92 6.86 -25.00
C GLU A 156 -1.92 6.64 -23.49
N ARG A 157 -2.98 5.98 -22.97
CA ARG A 157 -3.09 5.66 -21.54
C ARG A 157 -1.98 4.70 -21.12
N TYR A 158 -1.67 3.70 -21.93
CA TYR A 158 -0.62 2.72 -21.63
C TYR A 158 0.78 3.33 -21.72
N GLU A 159 1.04 4.19 -22.70
CA GLU A 159 2.28 4.95 -22.79
C GLU A 159 2.48 5.86 -21.56
N PHE A 160 1.41 6.53 -21.13
CA PHE A 160 1.43 7.37 -19.94
C PHE A 160 1.71 6.58 -18.66
N LEU A 161 1.06 5.43 -18.47
CA LEU A 161 1.31 4.54 -17.31
C LEU A 161 2.72 3.94 -17.35
N LYS A 162 3.21 3.57 -18.53
CA LYS A 162 4.59 3.09 -18.72
C LYS A 162 5.62 4.18 -18.39
N TRP A 163 5.36 5.42 -18.77
CA TRP A 163 6.16 6.57 -18.32
C TRP A 163 6.11 6.69 -16.79
N GLY A 164 4.92 6.59 -16.19
CA GLY A 164 4.73 6.66 -14.74
C GLY A 164 5.57 5.64 -13.98
N GLN A 165 5.61 4.39 -14.47
CA GLN A 165 6.47 3.33 -13.91
C GLN A 165 7.96 3.69 -13.90
N GLY A 166 8.45 4.39 -14.93
CA GLY A 166 9.83 4.88 -14.97
C GLY A 166 10.06 6.15 -14.14
N ALA A 167 9.03 6.98 -13.97
CA ALA A 167 9.12 8.29 -13.35
C ALA A 167 9.01 8.26 -11.81
N PHE A 168 8.34 7.26 -11.24
CA PHE A 168 8.09 7.14 -9.80
C PHE A 168 8.74 5.90 -9.20
N LYS A 169 9.41 6.06 -8.06
CA LYS A 169 9.90 4.93 -7.25
C LYS A 169 8.72 4.28 -6.55
N ASN A 170 8.83 2.99 -6.25
CA ASN A 170 7.80 2.19 -5.60
C ASN A 170 6.49 2.08 -6.41
N PHE A 171 6.51 2.39 -7.70
CA PHE A 171 5.35 2.29 -8.56
C PHE A 171 5.58 1.23 -9.64
N ARG A 172 4.67 0.25 -9.71
CA ARG A 172 4.72 -0.85 -10.67
C ARG A 172 3.39 -0.95 -11.39
N VAL A 173 3.44 -1.26 -12.69
CA VAL A 173 2.30 -1.46 -13.57
C VAL A 173 2.29 -2.91 -14.04
N VAL A 174 1.20 -3.60 -13.77
CA VAL A 174 0.89 -4.92 -14.33
C VAL A 174 0.21 -4.70 -15.69
N PRO A 175 0.76 -5.25 -16.78
CA PRO A 175 0.27 -4.98 -18.14
C PRO A 175 -1.11 -5.60 -18.40
N PRO A 176 -1.83 -5.13 -19.44
CA PRO A 176 -3.12 -5.70 -19.85
C PRO A 176 -3.01 -7.19 -20.19
N GLY A 177 -4.13 -7.91 -20.07
CA GLY A 177 -4.21 -9.34 -20.36
C GLY A 177 -3.59 -10.26 -19.29
N THR A 178 -3.14 -9.72 -18.16
CA THR A 178 -2.55 -10.52 -17.05
C THR A 178 -3.61 -11.09 -16.10
N GLY A 179 -4.76 -10.43 -15.98
CA GLY A 179 -5.86 -10.80 -15.08
C GLY A 179 -6.53 -9.57 -14.48
N ILE A 180 -7.47 -9.80 -13.56
CA ILE A 180 -8.19 -8.73 -12.84
C ILE A 180 -7.51 -8.38 -11.52
N VAL A 181 -7.64 -7.13 -11.08
CA VAL A 181 -6.88 -6.52 -9.97
C VAL A 181 -6.90 -7.35 -8.70
N HIS A 182 -8.06 -7.85 -8.27
CA HIS A 182 -8.18 -8.65 -7.05
C HIS A 182 -7.59 -10.06 -7.19
N GLN A 183 -7.74 -10.70 -8.34
CA GLN A 183 -7.18 -12.03 -8.59
C GLN A 183 -5.66 -11.97 -8.64
N VAL A 184 -5.11 -11.03 -9.43
CA VAL A 184 -3.67 -10.77 -9.49
C VAL A 184 -3.12 -10.41 -8.10
N ASN A 185 -3.88 -9.67 -7.30
CA ASN A 185 -3.49 -9.38 -5.93
C ASN A 185 -3.37 -10.65 -5.07
N LEU A 186 -4.38 -11.52 -5.09
CA LEU A 186 -4.38 -12.77 -4.30
C LEU A 186 -3.30 -13.76 -4.74
N GLU A 187 -3.07 -13.88 -6.04
CA GLU A 187 -2.19 -14.91 -6.60
C GLU A 187 -0.71 -14.47 -6.69
N TYR A 188 -0.43 -13.16 -6.73
CA TYR A 188 0.91 -12.67 -7.03
C TYR A 188 1.40 -11.47 -6.19
N LEU A 189 0.56 -10.44 -6.00
CA LEU A 189 1.02 -9.19 -5.37
C LEU A 189 1.08 -9.30 -3.84
N ALA A 190 0.09 -9.95 -3.21
CA ALA A 190 -0.02 -10.06 -1.77
C ALA A 190 1.19 -10.77 -1.16
N LYS A 191 1.70 -10.20 -0.07
CA LYS A 191 2.86 -10.75 0.66
C LYS A 191 2.47 -11.39 1.98
N VAL A 192 1.30 -11.04 2.52
CA VAL A 192 0.82 -11.42 3.87
C VAL A 192 1.69 -10.80 4.99
N VAL A 193 3.01 -10.85 4.86
CA VAL A 193 4.00 -10.17 5.71
C VAL A 193 5.02 -9.48 4.80
N TRP A 194 5.21 -8.18 5.01
CA TRP A 194 6.26 -7.40 4.35
C TRP A 194 7.52 -7.37 5.19
N GLU A 195 8.65 -7.19 4.51
CA GLU A 195 9.94 -6.87 5.11
C GLU A 195 10.39 -5.51 4.56
N LYS A 196 10.83 -4.63 5.47
CA LYS A 196 11.49 -3.37 5.12
C LYS A 196 12.54 -3.02 6.16
N ASP A 197 13.77 -2.79 5.72
CA ASP A 197 14.90 -2.38 6.57
C ASP A 197 15.13 -3.33 7.77
N GLY A 198 14.92 -4.63 7.55
CA GLY A 198 15.05 -5.69 8.57
C GLY A 198 13.87 -5.78 9.54
N VAL A 199 12.74 -5.14 9.23
CA VAL A 199 11.51 -5.15 10.04
C VAL A 199 10.37 -5.83 9.28
N LEU A 200 9.75 -6.80 9.93
CA LEU A 200 8.57 -7.53 9.47
C LEU A 200 7.29 -6.88 9.98
N TYR A 201 6.29 -6.76 9.11
CA TYR A 201 4.98 -6.21 9.44
C TYR A 201 3.86 -6.81 8.58
N PRO A 202 2.60 -6.87 9.06
CA PRO A 202 1.48 -7.40 8.30
C PRO A 202 1.25 -6.67 6.98
N ASP A 203 0.93 -7.41 5.92
CA ASP A 203 0.42 -6.83 4.68
C ASP A 203 -0.93 -6.18 4.94
N SER A 204 -1.05 -4.94 4.48
CA SER A 204 -2.27 -4.15 4.53
C SER A 204 -2.26 -3.18 3.37
N LEU A 205 -3.44 -2.89 2.84
CA LEU A 205 -3.57 -2.04 1.66
C LEU A 205 -4.87 -1.26 1.68
N VAL A 206 -4.86 -0.15 0.95
CA VAL A 206 -6.06 0.49 0.42
C VAL A 206 -6.01 0.41 -1.10
N GLY A 207 -7.18 0.29 -1.73
CA GLY A 207 -7.33 0.16 -3.18
C GLY A 207 -8.17 1.29 -3.75
N THR A 208 -7.87 1.74 -4.96
CA THR A 208 -8.75 2.65 -5.72
C THR A 208 -9.69 1.87 -6.64
N ASP A 209 -10.47 0.96 -6.08
CA ASP A 209 -11.41 0.09 -6.78
C ASP A 209 -12.68 -0.10 -5.94
#